data_AF-A0A258L6Z3-F1
#
_entry.id   AF-A0A258L6Z3-F1
#
_cell.length_a   1.000
_cell.length_b   1.000
_cell.length_c   1.000
_cell.angle_alpha   90.00
_cell.angle_beta   90.00
_cell.angle_gamma   90.00
#
_symmetry.space_group_name_H-M   'P 1'
#
loop_
_entity.id
_entity.type
_entity.pdbx_description
1 polymer ?
#
loop_
_entity_poly.entity_id
_entity_poly.type
_entity_poly.pdbx_seq_one_letter_code
_entity_poly.pdbx_strand_id
1 'polypeptide(L)'
;MTEKARLTRFVARDDTVLDQTFWNAFIAFLETRFGSIETVTAGYSAAKDALVERGLTAVQQQLATIVAELNSTVSAAQQNLLIQVNAAQEDADDAVATVVAAINQLNDINMQVAAVQAQLDDILESNSLPATGVTVAGISGLTATTVQAALAEIFDKLNDDHDAQGSLISALSEAATDLSDALAAHAADANPHGTTPESIGAVPATRQVATSGLAQGGGDLTETRTITVPKGTGADLRTATDDTKAVTSKALADAMAEVPLTDAATIAWDMATAFDLRVTLAGNRTLANPTNVVIGKKGRLRVIQDATGGRTLSFGSAYSFVGKAAPTLTTTANAVDWLFYDARASDDILISAAKNVGKP
;
A
#
# COMPACT_ATOMS: atom_id res chain seq x y z
N MET A 1 -4.37 -10.93 -20.09
CA MET A 1 -3.83 -10.89 -21.47
C MET A 1 -2.35 -10.55 -21.36
N THR A 2 -1.46 -11.49 -21.64
CA THR A 2 -0.01 -11.33 -21.50
C THR A 2 0.46 -10.14 -22.35
N GLU A 3 1.32 -9.27 -21.82
CA GLU A 3 1.85 -8.09 -22.51
C GLU A 3 2.49 -8.42 -23.87
N LYS A 4 3.00 -9.65 -24.01
CA LYS A 4 3.41 -10.27 -25.27
C LYS A 4 2.32 -10.18 -26.36
N ALA A 5 1.06 -10.46 -26.02
CA ALA A 5 -0.07 -10.38 -26.94
C ALA A 5 -0.49 -8.94 -27.31
N ARG A 6 -0.03 -7.93 -26.54
CA ARG A 6 -0.19 -6.51 -26.87
C ARG A 6 0.93 -6.04 -27.80
N LEU A 7 2.18 -6.45 -27.57
CA LEU A 7 3.29 -6.17 -28.48
C LEU A 7 3.09 -6.85 -29.85
N THR A 8 2.68 -8.11 -29.90
CA THR A 8 2.42 -8.81 -31.18
C THR A 8 1.30 -8.15 -31.98
N ARG A 9 0.27 -7.60 -31.31
CA ARG A 9 -0.79 -6.81 -31.97
C ARG A 9 -0.33 -5.43 -32.43
N PHE A 10 0.69 -4.88 -31.80
CA PHE A 10 1.30 -3.60 -32.19
C PHE A 10 2.17 -3.75 -33.44
N VAL A 11 2.82 -4.91 -33.61
CA VAL A 11 3.65 -5.25 -34.78
C VAL A 11 2.82 -5.63 -36.00
N ALA A 12 1.62 -6.19 -35.83
CA ALA A 12 0.73 -6.55 -36.94
C ALA A 12 0.03 -5.36 -37.61
N ARG A 13 0.24 -4.12 -37.13
CA ARG A 13 -0.40 -2.92 -37.68
C ARG A 13 0.56 -2.27 -38.68
N ASP A 14 0.38 -2.64 -39.94
CA ASP A 14 0.90 -2.04 -41.18
C ASP A 14 1.73 -0.75 -41.01
N ASP A 15 3.04 -0.84 -41.25
CA ASP A 15 3.78 0.19 -41.99
C ASP A 15 5.13 -0.35 -42.50
N THR A 16 5.32 -0.24 -43.80
CA THR A 16 6.32 -0.88 -44.67
C THR A 16 7.74 -0.31 -44.57
N VAL A 17 8.17 0.22 -43.40
CA VAL A 17 9.47 0.90 -43.26
C VAL A 17 10.42 0.23 -42.26
N LEU A 18 9.92 -0.63 -41.38
CA LEU A 18 10.75 -1.42 -40.47
C LEU A 18 10.34 -2.89 -40.58
N ASP A 19 11.14 -3.67 -41.28
CA ASP A 19 10.88 -5.09 -41.48
C ASP A 19 10.80 -5.82 -40.13
N GLN A 20 10.04 -6.91 -40.07
CA GLN A 20 9.87 -7.77 -38.90
C GLN A 20 11.19 -8.09 -38.17
N THR A 21 12.29 -8.19 -38.91
CA THR A 21 13.67 -8.38 -38.44
C THR A 21 14.17 -7.24 -37.57
N PHE A 22 13.90 -5.97 -37.93
CA PHE A 22 14.27 -4.82 -37.11
C PHE A 22 13.52 -4.85 -35.77
N TRP A 23 12.21 -5.13 -35.82
CA TRP A 23 11.40 -5.21 -34.61
C TRP A 23 11.81 -6.38 -33.71
N ASN A 24 12.12 -7.54 -34.29
CA ASN A 24 12.65 -8.68 -33.55
C ASN A 24 14.02 -8.35 -32.93
N ALA A 25 14.89 -7.63 -33.64
CA ALA A 25 16.19 -7.18 -33.12
C ALA A 25 16.07 -6.12 -32.02
N PHE A 26 15.10 -5.21 -32.14
CA PHE A 26 14.82 -4.19 -31.12
C PHE A 26 14.23 -4.82 -29.85
N ILE A 27 13.30 -5.77 -29.99
CA ILE A 27 12.77 -6.54 -28.86
C ILE A 27 13.88 -7.34 -28.21
N ALA A 28 14.71 -8.05 -29.00
CA ALA A 28 15.87 -8.77 -28.47
C ALA A 28 16.85 -7.84 -27.77
N PHE A 29 17.12 -6.64 -28.30
CA PHE A 29 17.95 -5.63 -27.66
C PHE A 29 17.38 -5.20 -26.30
N LEU A 30 16.08 -4.93 -26.22
CA LEU A 30 15.42 -4.56 -24.96
C LEU A 30 15.43 -5.71 -23.95
N GLU A 31 15.15 -6.93 -24.39
CA GLU A 31 15.19 -8.13 -23.54
C GLU A 31 16.61 -8.45 -23.07
N THR A 32 17.63 -8.19 -23.89
CA THR A 32 19.04 -8.35 -23.52
C THR A 32 19.50 -7.27 -22.54
N ARG A 33 19.01 -6.03 -22.71
CA ARG A 33 19.43 -4.87 -21.91
C ARG A 33 18.73 -4.79 -20.56
N PHE A 34 17.47 -5.16 -20.50
CA PHE A 34 16.60 -4.96 -19.33
C PHE A 34 16.02 -6.26 -18.76
N GLY A 35 16.35 -7.42 -19.33
CA GLY A 35 15.63 -8.66 -19.06
C GLY A 35 14.26 -8.64 -19.74
N SER A 36 13.62 -9.80 -19.87
CA SER A 36 12.24 -9.82 -20.35
C SER A 36 11.33 -9.13 -19.33
N ILE A 37 10.27 -8.48 -19.82
CA ILE A 37 9.24 -7.84 -18.97
C ILE A 37 8.67 -8.83 -17.93
N GLU A 38 8.62 -10.11 -18.30
CA GLU A 38 8.17 -11.21 -17.46
C GLU A 38 9.15 -11.45 -16.30
N THR A 39 10.46 -11.40 -16.55
CA THR A 39 11.50 -11.49 -15.53
C THR A 39 11.48 -10.30 -14.57
N VAL A 40 11.26 -9.07 -15.07
CA VAL A 40 11.17 -7.87 -14.22
C VAL A 40 9.94 -7.91 -13.32
N THR A 41 8.79 -8.31 -13.86
CA THR A 41 7.54 -8.43 -13.10
C THR A 41 7.64 -9.54 -12.04
N ALA A 42 8.24 -10.68 -12.39
CA ALA A 42 8.52 -11.77 -11.45
C ALA A 42 9.47 -11.32 -10.34
N GLY A 43 10.52 -10.55 -10.68
CA GLY A 43 11.46 -9.99 -9.71
C GLY A 43 10.81 -9.02 -8.72
N TYR A 44 9.90 -8.16 -9.19
CA TYR A 44 9.15 -7.25 -8.32
C TYR A 44 8.20 -8.02 -7.37
N SER A 45 7.47 -9.02 -7.88
CA SER A 45 6.59 -9.84 -7.03
C SER A 45 7.40 -10.58 -5.96
N ALA A 46 8.51 -11.21 -6.35
CA ALA A 46 9.40 -11.92 -5.42
C ALA A 46 9.99 -10.97 -4.36
N ALA A 47 10.38 -9.75 -4.74
CA ALA A 47 10.89 -8.76 -3.79
C ALA A 47 9.81 -8.30 -2.79
N LYS A 48 8.57 -8.11 -3.27
CA LYS A 48 7.43 -7.76 -2.41
C LYS A 48 7.11 -8.87 -1.41
N ASP A 49 7.05 -10.11 -1.89
CA ASP A 49 6.72 -11.27 -1.05
C ASP A 49 7.84 -11.52 -0.02
N ALA A 50 9.11 -11.35 -0.40
CA ALA A 50 10.24 -11.40 0.53
C ALA A 50 10.21 -10.29 1.59
N LEU A 51 9.73 -9.08 1.26
CA LEU A 51 9.60 -7.98 2.22
C LEU A 51 8.51 -8.29 3.26
N VAL A 52 7.38 -8.85 2.82
CA VAL A 52 6.28 -9.29 3.69
C VAL A 52 6.73 -10.44 4.60
N GLU A 53 7.43 -11.43 4.06
CA GLU A 53 7.95 -12.57 4.83
C GLU A 53 8.97 -12.13 5.88
N ARG A 54 9.87 -11.20 5.55
CA ARG A 54 10.80 -10.59 6.52
C ARG A 54 10.07 -9.83 7.63
N GLY A 55 9.05 -9.05 7.29
CA GLY A 55 8.23 -8.35 8.26
C GLY A 55 7.49 -9.30 9.21
N LEU A 56 6.86 -10.35 8.66
CA LEU A 56 6.17 -11.36 9.45
C LEU A 56 7.13 -12.14 10.37
N THR A 57 8.30 -12.50 9.88
CA THR A 57 9.34 -13.20 10.66
C THR A 57 9.83 -12.34 11.83
N ALA A 58 10.04 -11.04 11.61
CA ALA A 58 10.46 -10.12 12.67
C ALA A 58 9.42 -10.01 13.79
N VAL A 59 8.13 -9.89 13.42
CA VAL A 59 7.02 -9.86 14.40
C VAL A 59 6.91 -11.20 15.14
N GLN A 60 7.05 -12.33 14.44
CA GLN A 60 7.05 -13.67 15.07
C GLN A 60 8.21 -13.84 16.05
N GLN A 61 9.39 -13.31 15.72
CA GLN A 61 10.56 -13.37 16.60
C GLN A 61 10.38 -12.48 17.84
N GLN A 62 9.85 -11.26 17.68
CA GLN A 62 9.51 -10.40 18.82
C GLN A 62 8.48 -11.04 19.75
N LEU A 63 7.42 -11.63 19.17
CA LEU A 63 6.40 -12.34 19.94
C LEU A 63 6.98 -13.53 20.71
N ALA A 64 7.87 -14.31 20.08
CA ALA A 64 8.56 -15.42 20.74
C ALA A 64 9.43 -14.96 21.91
N THR A 65 10.13 -13.83 21.77
CA THR A 65 10.92 -13.22 22.86
C THR A 65 10.03 -12.79 24.02
N ILE A 66 8.93 -12.07 23.74
CA ILE A 66 7.99 -11.62 24.79
C ILE A 66 7.40 -12.81 25.54
N VAL A 67 6.99 -13.87 24.83
CA VAL A 67 6.45 -15.09 25.45
C VAL A 67 7.50 -15.77 26.34
N ALA A 68 8.77 -15.79 25.93
CA ALA A 68 9.85 -16.36 26.73
C ALA A 68 10.10 -15.56 28.02
N GLU A 69 10.11 -14.24 27.94
CA GLU A 69 10.29 -13.34 29.09
C GLU A 69 9.12 -13.47 30.09
N LEU A 70 7.89 -13.54 29.59
CA LEU A 70 6.69 -13.73 30.41
C LEU A 70 6.74 -15.08 31.14
N ASN A 71 7.07 -16.16 30.43
CA ASN A 71 7.19 -17.50 31.03
C ASN A 71 8.29 -17.55 32.10
N SER A 72 9.42 -16.86 31.88
CA SER A 72 10.49 -16.75 32.88
C SER A 72 10.02 -16.03 34.14
N THR A 73 9.31 -14.91 33.98
CA THR A 73 8.81 -14.10 35.10
C THR A 73 7.77 -14.86 35.92
N VAL A 74 6.81 -15.53 35.27
CA VAL A 74 5.79 -16.34 35.93
C VAL A 74 6.44 -17.51 36.68
N SER A 75 7.41 -18.19 36.08
CA SER A 75 8.13 -19.30 36.73
C SER A 75 8.88 -18.83 37.98
N ALA A 76 9.53 -17.66 37.93
CA ALA A 76 10.22 -17.08 39.07
C ALA A 76 9.25 -16.71 40.21
N ALA A 77 8.10 -16.11 39.87
CA ALA A 77 7.06 -15.79 40.85
C ALA A 77 6.48 -17.06 41.50
N GLN A 78 6.24 -18.11 40.72
CA GLN A 78 5.78 -19.41 41.24
C GLN A 78 6.78 -20.05 42.19
N GLN A 79 8.09 -19.99 41.89
CA GLN A 79 9.12 -20.50 42.79
C GLN A 79 9.21 -19.70 44.09
N ASN A 80 9.14 -18.36 44.02
CA ASN A 80 9.15 -17.53 45.22
C ASN A 80 7.94 -17.82 46.12
N LEU A 81 6.76 -18.00 45.55
CA LEU A 81 5.57 -18.38 46.31
C LEU A 81 5.74 -19.75 46.97
N LEU A 82 6.28 -20.73 46.25
CA LEU A 82 6.53 -22.06 46.81
C LEU A 82 7.53 -22.01 47.97
N ILE A 83 8.57 -21.19 47.88
CA ILE A 83 9.55 -20.98 48.97
C ILE A 83 8.85 -20.38 50.20
N GLN A 84 8.01 -19.36 50.02
CA GLN A 84 7.29 -18.73 51.13
C GLN A 84 6.31 -19.69 51.80
N VAL A 85 5.58 -20.48 51.01
CA VAL A 85 4.65 -21.49 51.54
C VAL A 85 5.40 -22.58 52.32
N ASN A 86 6.54 -23.04 51.80
CA ASN A 86 7.35 -24.04 52.49
C ASN A 86 7.94 -23.50 53.80
N ALA A 87 8.42 -22.24 53.82
CA ALA A 87 8.92 -21.61 55.03
C ALA A 87 7.83 -21.48 56.11
N ALA A 88 6.63 -21.05 55.73
CA ALA A 88 5.50 -20.98 56.64
C ALA A 88 5.06 -22.37 57.16
N GLN A 89 5.15 -23.40 56.32
CA GLN A 89 4.89 -24.78 56.74
C GLN A 89 5.95 -25.28 57.73
N GLU A 90 7.22 -24.94 57.52
CA GLU A 90 8.32 -25.29 58.42
C GLU A 90 8.15 -24.62 59.79
N ASP A 91 7.81 -23.32 59.82
CA ASP A 91 7.51 -22.59 61.06
C ASP A 91 6.31 -23.20 61.82
N ALA A 92 5.26 -23.63 61.08
CA ALA A 92 4.10 -24.30 61.66
C ALA A 92 4.45 -25.68 62.22
N ASP A 93 5.26 -26.47 61.51
CA ASP A 93 5.71 -27.79 61.95
C ASP A 93 6.59 -27.68 63.21
N ASP A 94 7.47 -26.67 63.29
CA ASP A 94 8.28 -26.38 64.48
C ASP A 94 7.43 -25.95 65.69
N ALA A 95 6.38 -25.15 65.45
CA ALA A 95 5.42 -24.78 66.50
C ALA A 95 4.66 -26.01 67.02
N VAL A 96 4.21 -26.90 66.13
CA VAL A 96 3.57 -28.18 66.51
C VAL A 96 4.53 -29.06 67.29
N ALA A 97 5.79 -29.17 66.87
CA ALA A 97 6.80 -29.94 67.59
C ALA A 97 7.01 -29.41 69.03
N THR A 98 6.99 -28.10 69.21
CA THR A 98 7.06 -27.44 70.53
C THR A 98 5.86 -27.79 71.40
N VAL A 99 4.64 -27.80 70.84
CA VAL A 99 3.42 -28.21 71.56
C VAL A 99 3.49 -29.68 71.97
N VAL A 100 3.92 -30.56 71.07
CA VAL A 100 4.10 -31.99 71.36
C VAL A 100 5.10 -32.19 72.50
N ALA A 101 6.21 -31.43 72.53
CA ALA A 101 7.18 -31.47 73.61
C ALA A 101 6.56 -31.03 74.95
N ALA A 102 5.76 -29.95 74.97
CA ALA A 102 5.07 -29.49 76.16
C ALA A 102 4.03 -30.51 76.68
N ILE A 103 3.28 -31.16 75.78
CA ILE A 103 2.36 -32.26 76.13
C ILE A 103 3.11 -33.43 76.77
N ASN A 104 4.26 -33.81 76.21
CA ASN A 104 5.07 -34.90 76.76
C ASN A 104 5.59 -34.55 78.16
N GLN A 105 6.07 -33.32 78.38
CA GLN A 105 6.48 -32.84 79.70
C GLN A 105 5.31 -32.88 80.71
N LEU A 106 4.10 -32.50 80.28
CA LEU A 106 2.91 -32.56 81.13
C LEU A 106 2.55 -34.01 81.50
N ASN A 107 2.66 -34.94 80.57
CA ASN A 107 2.45 -36.36 80.82
C ASN A 107 3.46 -36.90 81.85
N ASP A 108 4.73 -36.52 81.74
CA ASP A 108 5.77 -36.89 82.71
C ASP A 108 5.47 -36.33 84.11
N ILE A 109 5.05 -35.07 84.20
CA ILE A 109 4.64 -34.45 85.47
C ILE A 109 3.46 -35.21 86.08
N ASN A 110 2.44 -35.56 85.28
CA ASN A 110 1.29 -36.32 85.77
C ASN A 110 1.70 -37.69 86.33
N MET A 111 2.63 -38.39 85.68
CA MET A 111 3.18 -39.63 86.20
C MET A 111 3.94 -39.43 87.52
N GLN A 112 4.75 -38.37 87.63
CA GLN A 112 5.48 -38.04 88.86
C GLN A 112 4.52 -37.73 90.01
N VAL A 113 3.45 -36.97 89.76
CA VAL A 113 2.42 -36.67 90.77
C VAL A 113 1.72 -37.94 91.22
N ALA A 114 1.36 -38.83 90.28
CA ALA A 114 0.77 -40.12 90.62
C ALA A 114 1.72 -40.97 91.50
N ALA A 115 3.03 -40.96 91.19
CA ALA A 115 4.04 -41.65 92.00
C ALA A 115 4.17 -41.05 93.42
N VAL A 116 4.15 -39.72 93.55
CA VAL A 116 4.18 -39.04 94.85
C VAL A 116 2.92 -39.33 95.67
N GLN A 117 1.75 -39.37 95.02
CA GLN A 117 0.52 -39.75 95.70
C GLN A 117 0.58 -41.19 96.22
N ALA A 118 1.10 -42.13 95.42
CA ALA A 118 1.29 -43.51 95.88
C ALA A 118 2.26 -43.60 97.08
N GLN A 119 3.37 -42.84 97.07
CA GLN A 119 4.28 -42.75 98.22
C GLN A 119 3.59 -42.17 99.46
N LEU A 120 2.75 -41.15 99.28
CA LEU A 120 1.99 -40.56 100.37
C LEU A 120 0.99 -41.57 100.96
N ASP A 121 0.31 -42.34 100.11
CA ASP A 121 -0.62 -43.39 100.53
C ASP A 121 0.11 -44.47 101.33
N ASP A 122 1.29 -44.94 100.88
CA ASP A 122 2.16 -45.88 101.61
C ASP A 122 2.59 -45.34 103.00
N ILE A 123 2.94 -44.06 103.08
CA ILE A 123 3.32 -43.41 104.35
C ILE A 123 2.13 -43.35 105.32
N LEU A 124 0.94 -43.05 104.82
CA LEU A 124 -0.27 -42.99 105.64
C LEU A 124 -0.64 -44.38 106.17
N GLU A 125 -0.53 -45.41 105.33
CA GLU A 125 -0.78 -46.81 105.71
C GLU A 125 0.22 -47.31 106.75
N SER A 126 1.53 -47.12 106.52
CA SER A 126 2.59 -47.55 107.43
C SER A 126 2.53 -46.91 108.82
N ASN A 127 1.93 -45.72 108.95
CA ASN A 127 1.76 -45.00 110.21
C ASN A 127 0.35 -45.10 110.81
N SER A 128 -0.56 -45.88 110.21
CA SER A 128 -1.97 -46.02 110.64
C SER A 128 -2.73 -44.68 110.74
N LEU A 129 -2.39 -43.73 109.86
CA LEU A 129 -3.03 -42.41 109.82
C LEU A 129 -4.30 -42.45 108.95
N PRO A 130 -5.37 -41.71 109.29
CA PRO A 130 -6.58 -41.69 108.49
C PRO A 130 -6.35 -41.01 107.13
N ALA A 131 -6.64 -41.72 106.04
CA ALA A 131 -6.46 -41.25 104.66
C ALA A 131 -7.40 -40.12 104.23
N THR A 132 -8.33 -39.70 105.11
CA THR A 132 -9.37 -38.72 104.77
C THR A 132 -8.80 -37.29 104.87
N GLY A 133 -8.25 -36.80 103.75
CA GLY A 133 -8.08 -35.35 103.53
C GLY A 133 -6.69 -34.86 103.10
N VAL A 134 -5.72 -35.73 102.86
CA VAL A 134 -4.39 -35.31 102.34
C VAL A 134 -4.31 -35.62 100.85
N THR A 135 -4.57 -34.60 100.02
CA THR A 135 -4.29 -34.64 98.57
C THR A 135 -3.22 -33.61 98.24
N VAL A 136 -2.45 -33.82 97.17
CA VAL A 136 -1.49 -32.83 96.66
C VAL A 136 -2.26 -31.64 96.04
N ALA A 137 -2.86 -30.81 96.88
CA ALA A 137 -3.60 -29.62 96.48
C ALA A 137 -2.61 -28.46 96.24
N GLY A 138 -2.11 -28.32 95.02
CA GLY A 138 -1.25 -27.18 94.67
C GLY A 138 -0.66 -27.11 93.26
N ILE A 139 -0.65 -28.18 92.47
CA ILE A 139 0.08 -28.21 91.19
C ILE A 139 -0.83 -27.97 89.97
N SER A 140 -2.14 -28.20 90.07
CA SER A 140 -3.08 -28.08 88.95
C SER A 140 -3.37 -26.64 88.49
N GLY A 141 -3.13 -25.62 89.32
CA GLY A 141 -3.43 -24.22 88.99
C GLY A 141 -2.30 -23.46 88.26
N LEU A 142 -1.04 -23.84 88.49
CA LEU A 142 0.14 -23.20 87.87
C LEU A 142 0.39 -23.69 86.42
N THR A 143 0.01 -24.93 86.11
CA THR A 143 0.17 -25.54 84.78
C THR A 143 -0.90 -25.08 83.79
N ALA A 144 -2.17 -24.96 84.22
CA ALA A 144 -3.26 -24.49 83.37
C ALA A 144 -3.08 -23.02 82.95
N THR A 145 -2.70 -22.13 83.88
CA THR A 145 -2.59 -20.69 83.62
C THR A 145 -1.45 -20.36 82.65
N THR A 146 -0.29 -21.02 82.80
CA THR A 146 0.88 -20.79 81.94
C THR A 146 0.68 -21.34 80.54
N VAL A 147 0.08 -22.53 80.42
CA VAL A 147 -0.26 -23.13 79.12
C VAL A 147 -1.36 -22.33 78.41
N GLN A 148 -2.35 -21.83 79.15
CA GLN A 148 -3.43 -21.02 78.57
C GLN A 148 -2.94 -19.64 78.11
N ALA A 149 -1.97 -19.03 78.80
CA ALA A 149 -1.32 -17.80 78.35
C ALA A 149 -0.47 -18.01 77.09
N ALA A 150 0.31 -19.09 77.03
CA ALA A 150 1.11 -19.43 75.85
C ALA A 150 0.23 -19.74 74.63
N LEU A 151 -0.88 -20.47 74.83
CA LEU A 151 -1.86 -20.75 73.77
C LEU A 151 -2.55 -19.48 73.25
N ALA A 152 -2.85 -18.51 74.13
CA ALA A 152 -3.43 -17.23 73.74
C ALA A 152 -2.45 -16.41 72.88
N GLU A 153 -1.18 -16.31 73.28
CA GLU A 153 -0.15 -15.59 72.51
C GLU A 153 0.11 -16.24 71.14
N ILE A 154 0.00 -17.56 71.04
CA ILE A 154 0.09 -18.30 69.77
C ILE A 154 -1.12 -18.02 68.88
N PHE A 155 -2.33 -18.03 69.44
CA PHE A 155 -3.55 -17.74 68.68
C PHE A 155 -3.57 -16.31 68.15
N ASP A 156 -3.07 -15.35 68.94
CA ASP A 156 -2.92 -13.97 68.50
C ASP A 156 -1.90 -13.85 67.36
N LYS A 157 -0.73 -14.49 67.45
CA LYS A 157 0.27 -14.51 66.36
C LYS A 157 -0.25 -15.16 65.08
N LEU A 158 -0.97 -16.28 65.19
CA LEU A 158 -1.58 -16.96 64.04
C LEU A 158 -2.65 -16.08 63.36
N ASN A 159 -3.42 -15.33 64.14
CA ASN A 159 -4.39 -14.38 63.58
C ASN A 159 -3.69 -13.18 62.92
N ASP A 160 -2.64 -12.63 63.55
CA ASP A 160 -1.85 -11.54 62.98
C ASP A 160 -1.24 -11.94 61.62
N ASP A 161 -0.70 -13.17 61.51
CA ASP A 161 -0.16 -13.69 60.25
C ASP A 161 -1.26 -13.92 59.21
N HIS A 162 -2.42 -14.43 59.61
CA HIS A 162 -3.57 -14.61 58.71
C HIS A 162 -4.09 -13.25 58.18
N ASP A 163 -4.14 -12.24 59.04
CA ASP A 163 -4.54 -10.88 58.67
C ASP A 163 -3.49 -10.22 57.75
N ALA A 164 -2.20 -10.44 58.01
CA ALA A 164 -1.11 -9.99 57.13
C ALA A 164 -1.19 -10.64 55.73
N GLN A 165 -1.45 -11.95 55.66
CA GLN A 165 -1.69 -12.67 54.40
C GLN A 165 -2.92 -12.12 53.67
N GLY A 166 -4.02 -11.87 54.38
CA GLY A 166 -5.24 -11.26 53.82
C GLY A 166 -4.99 -9.86 53.24
N SER A 167 -4.18 -9.05 53.92
CA SER A 167 -3.76 -7.72 53.43
C SER A 167 -2.89 -7.82 52.16
N LEU A 168 -1.95 -8.77 52.10
CA LEU A 168 -1.11 -9.03 50.92
C LEU A 168 -1.94 -9.49 49.72
N ILE A 169 -2.90 -10.41 49.94
CA ILE A 169 -3.81 -10.90 48.90
C ILE A 169 -4.67 -9.76 48.35
N SER A 170 -5.16 -8.88 49.22
CA SER A 170 -5.97 -7.73 48.82
C SER A 170 -5.16 -6.75 47.97
N ALA A 171 -3.95 -6.40 48.41
CA ALA A 171 -3.05 -5.51 47.65
C ALA A 171 -2.65 -6.10 46.28
N LEU A 172 -2.42 -7.40 46.21
CA LEU A 172 -2.11 -8.07 44.93
C LEU A 172 -3.32 -8.08 43.99
N SER A 173 -4.53 -8.26 44.52
CA SER A 173 -5.76 -8.19 43.73
C SER A 173 -6.03 -6.78 43.18
N GLU A 174 -5.75 -5.74 43.96
CA GLU A 174 -5.85 -4.34 43.53
C GLU A 174 -4.83 -4.07 42.41
N ALA A 175 -3.56 -4.43 42.60
CA ALA A 175 -2.53 -4.26 41.59
C ALA A 175 -2.82 -5.02 40.28
N ALA A 176 -3.39 -6.23 40.38
CA ALA A 176 -3.82 -7.00 39.21
C ALA A 176 -4.97 -6.32 38.46
N THR A 177 -5.90 -5.68 39.20
CA THR A 177 -7.01 -4.91 38.63
C THR A 177 -6.49 -3.66 37.93
N ASP A 178 -5.61 -2.89 38.57
CA ASP A 178 -4.99 -1.70 37.99
C ASP A 178 -4.22 -2.01 36.70
N LEU A 179 -3.46 -3.11 36.68
CA LEU A 179 -2.74 -3.56 35.49
C LEU A 179 -3.69 -3.96 34.35
N SER A 180 -4.78 -4.66 34.68
CA SER A 180 -5.83 -5.04 33.72
C SER A 180 -6.48 -3.80 33.10
N ASP A 181 -6.81 -2.79 33.92
CA ASP A 181 -7.43 -1.55 33.47
C ASP A 181 -6.47 -0.72 32.61
N ALA A 182 -5.20 -0.62 32.99
CA ALA A 182 -4.17 0.07 32.22
C ALA A 182 -3.95 -0.59 30.84
N LEU A 183 -3.93 -1.93 30.79
CA LEU A 183 -3.80 -2.67 29.53
C LEU A 183 -5.04 -2.49 28.65
N ALA A 184 -6.24 -2.50 29.23
CA ALA A 184 -7.48 -2.24 28.50
C ALA A 184 -7.52 -0.81 27.93
N ALA A 185 -7.08 0.18 28.70
CA ALA A 185 -6.96 1.56 28.24
C ALA A 185 -5.96 1.70 27.09
N HIS A 186 -4.80 1.05 27.19
CA HIS A 186 -3.79 1.05 26.12
C HIS A 186 -4.30 0.35 24.85
N ALA A 187 -5.00 -0.77 24.98
CA ALA A 187 -5.57 -1.51 23.86
C ALA A 187 -6.73 -0.76 23.17
N ALA A 188 -7.47 0.07 23.93
CA ALA A 188 -8.54 0.92 23.40
C ALA A 188 -8.01 2.20 22.74
N ASP A 189 -6.76 2.57 22.98
CA ASP A 189 -6.15 3.75 22.36
C ASP A 189 -5.79 3.46 20.89
N ALA A 190 -6.56 4.04 19.98
CA ALA A 190 -6.31 3.96 18.54
C ALA A 190 -5.04 4.72 18.10
N ASN A 191 -4.47 5.56 18.97
CA ASN A 191 -3.27 6.35 18.71
C ASN A 191 -2.38 6.49 19.97
N PRO A 192 -1.71 5.40 20.40
CA PRO A 192 -0.92 5.38 21.64
C PRO A 192 0.30 6.31 21.62
N HIS A 193 0.65 6.86 20.47
CA HIS A 193 1.78 7.79 20.31
C HIS A 193 1.33 9.24 20.14
N GLY A 194 0.02 9.51 20.15
CA GLY A 194 -0.54 10.85 19.94
C GLY A 194 -0.13 11.48 18.60
N THR A 195 0.32 10.67 17.64
CA THR A 195 0.80 11.15 16.36
C THR A 195 -0.39 11.41 15.44
N THR A 196 -0.44 12.61 14.89
CA THR A 196 -1.33 12.92 13.77
C THR A 196 -0.58 12.65 12.48
N PRO A 197 -1.26 12.38 11.35
CA PRO A 197 -0.62 12.37 10.03
C PRO A 197 0.26 13.61 9.83
N GLU A 198 -0.22 14.77 10.26
CA GLU A 198 0.50 16.04 10.22
C GLU A 198 1.80 16.01 11.03
N SER A 199 1.82 15.39 12.22
CA SER A 199 3.00 15.34 13.11
C SER A 199 4.11 14.41 12.62
N ILE A 200 3.84 13.53 11.65
CA ILE A 200 4.84 12.61 11.05
C ILE A 200 5.21 13.00 9.61
N GLY A 201 4.82 14.19 9.17
CA GLY A 201 5.17 14.70 7.84
C GLY A 201 4.22 14.27 6.72
N ALA A 202 2.94 14.02 7.01
CA ALA A 202 1.94 13.89 5.97
C ALA A 202 1.94 15.13 5.07
N VAL A 203 1.71 14.91 3.77
CA VAL A 203 1.68 16.01 2.82
C VAL A 203 0.47 16.89 3.12
N PRO A 204 0.64 18.21 3.36
CA PRO A 204 -0.48 19.09 3.68
C PRO A 204 -1.51 19.14 2.55
N ALA A 205 -2.80 18.99 2.87
CA ALA A 205 -3.92 19.08 1.91
C ALA A 205 -4.03 20.46 1.20
N THR A 206 -3.38 21.48 1.76
CA THR A 206 -3.28 22.80 1.12
C THR A 206 -2.31 22.82 -0.06
N ARG A 207 -1.42 21.83 -0.19
CA ARG A 207 -0.49 21.76 -1.32
C ARG A 207 -1.15 21.03 -2.48
N GLN A 208 -1.20 21.70 -3.62
CA GLN A 208 -1.81 21.18 -4.84
C GLN A 208 -0.89 21.38 -6.04
N VAL A 209 -1.06 20.54 -7.06
CA VAL A 209 -0.54 20.78 -8.40
C VAL A 209 -1.65 21.43 -9.22
N ALA A 210 -1.51 22.72 -9.50
CA ALA A 210 -2.41 23.45 -10.39
C ALA A 210 -1.91 23.35 -11.83
N THR A 211 -2.84 23.14 -12.77
CA THR A 211 -2.54 23.16 -14.22
C THR A 211 -3.33 24.27 -14.91
N SER A 212 -2.82 24.74 -16.05
CA SER A 212 -3.42 25.76 -16.89
C SER A 212 -3.04 25.51 -18.35
N GLY A 213 -3.87 25.95 -19.29
CA GLY A 213 -3.65 25.75 -20.72
C GLY A 213 -3.80 24.28 -21.13
N LEU A 214 -2.80 23.76 -21.84
CA LEU A 214 -2.84 22.40 -22.40
C LEU A 214 -2.65 21.29 -21.36
N ALA A 215 -2.10 21.61 -20.19
CA ALA A 215 -1.93 20.66 -19.10
C ALA A 215 -3.25 20.50 -18.34
N GLN A 216 -3.72 19.26 -18.23
CA GLN A 216 -4.94 18.87 -17.54
C GLN A 216 -4.60 17.91 -16.39
N GLY A 217 -5.45 17.86 -15.36
CA GLY A 217 -5.27 17.03 -14.17
C GLY A 217 -4.74 17.81 -12.97
N GLY A 218 -3.99 17.14 -12.08
CA GLY A 218 -3.50 17.73 -10.84
C GLY A 218 -4.45 17.57 -9.65
N GLY A 219 -4.42 18.55 -8.72
CA GLY A 219 -5.17 18.53 -7.46
C GLY A 219 -4.28 18.32 -6.22
N ASP A 220 -4.90 17.89 -5.13
CA ASP A 220 -4.29 17.71 -3.80
C ASP A 220 -3.19 16.63 -3.75
N LEU A 221 -2.11 16.80 -3.01
CA LEU A 221 -1.04 15.81 -2.97
C LEU A 221 -1.32 14.55 -2.11
N THR A 222 -2.51 14.45 -1.49
CA THR A 222 -2.96 13.29 -0.71
C THR A 222 -3.38 12.08 -1.56
N GLU A 223 -3.54 12.24 -2.88
CA GLU A 223 -3.78 11.10 -3.80
C GLU A 223 -2.76 11.13 -4.95
N THR A 224 -2.60 10.02 -5.64
CA THR A 224 -1.77 9.96 -6.86
C THR A 224 -2.27 10.94 -7.92
N ARG A 225 -1.42 11.89 -8.29
CA ARG A 225 -1.75 12.90 -9.31
C ARG A 225 -1.19 12.50 -10.68
N THR A 226 -2.02 12.64 -11.71
CA THR A 226 -1.60 12.51 -13.11
C THR A 226 -1.78 13.86 -13.80
N ILE A 227 -0.75 14.31 -14.51
CA ILE A 227 -0.83 15.46 -15.41
C ILE A 227 -0.82 14.92 -16.84
N THR A 228 -1.81 15.33 -17.63
CA THR A 228 -1.96 14.93 -19.03
C THR A 228 -1.87 16.15 -19.93
N VAL A 229 -1.16 16.00 -21.05
CA VAL A 229 -1.19 16.97 -22.14
C VAL A 229 -1.78 16.23 -23.35
N PRO A 230 -3.04 16.47 -23.72
CA PRO A 230 -3.64 15.82 -24.88
C PRO A 230 -2.85 16.11 -26.14
N LYS A 231 -2.50 15.08 -26.89
CA LYS A 231 -1.83 15.24 -28.18
C LYS A 231 -2.84 15.41 -29.32
N GLY A 232 -2.53 16.32 -30.23
CA GLY A 232 -3.22 16.47 -31.50
C GLY A 232 -2.85 15.36 -32.48
N THR A 233 -3.71 15.20 -33.48
CA THR A 233 -3.56 14.34 -34.65
C THR A 233 -3.37 15.20 -35.90
N GLY A 234 -3.01 14.58 -37.03
CA GLY A 234 -2.98 15.30 -38.31
C GLY A 234 -4.33 15.88 -38.71
N ALA A 235 -5.44 15.25 -38.31
CA ALA A 235 -6.79 15.76 -38.59
C ALA A 235 -7.09 17.05 -37.81
N ASP A 236 -6.66 17.12 -36.54
CA ASP A 236 -6.80 18.33 -35.72
C ASP A 236 -6.02 19.50 -36.35
N LEU A 237 -4.84 19.24 -36.91
CA LEU A 237 -4.03 20.25 -37.61
C LEU A 237 -4.66 20.74 -38.92
N ARG A 238 -5.31 19.84 -39.67
CA ARG A 238 -5.89 20.20 -40.97
C ARG A 238 -7.15 21.06 -40.85
N THR A 239 -7.90 20.87 -39.78
CA THR A 239 -9.07 21.68 -39.43
C THR A 239 -8.68 22.94 -38.67
N ALA A 240 -7.63 22.86 -37.82
CA ALA A 240 -7.09 23.97 -37.04
C ALA A 240 -8.13 24.67 -36.14
N THR A 241 -9.10 23.91 -35.62
CA THR A 241 -10.19 24.42 -34.77
C THR A 241 -10.08 24.03 -33.30
N ASP A 242 -9.25 23.05 -32.95
CA ASP A 242 -9.11 22.54 -31.58
C ASP A 242 -7.88 23.15 -30.89
N ASP A 243 -8.13 24.00 -29.89
CA ASP A 243 -7.11 24.66 -29.07
C ASP A 243 -6.77 23.90 -27.77
N THR A 244 -7.38 22.73 -27.56
CA THR A 244 -7.22 21.92 -26.34
C THR A 244 -6.11 20.85 -26.47
N LYS A 245 -5.49 20.74 -27.65
CA LYS A 245 -4.51 19.69 -27.97
C LYS A 245 -3.15 20.25 -28.37
N ALA A 246 -2.08 19.64 -27.87
CA ALA A 246 -0.71 19.96 -28.22
C ALA A 246 -0.31 19.37 -29.59
N VAL A 247 0.32 20.19 -30.44
CA VAL A 247 0.88 19.73 -31.71
C VAL A 247 2.13 18.88 -31.47
N THR A 248 2.21 17.72 -32.13
CA THR A 248 3.39 16.85 -32.11
C THR A 248 4.06 16.82 -33.48
N SER A 249 5.35 16.49 -33.53
CA SER A 249 6.07 16.29 -34.80
C SER A 249 5.38 15.26 -35.71
N LYS A 250 4.82 14.19 -35.13
CA LYS A 250 4.03 13.20 -35.87
C LYS A 250 2.71 13.78 -36.39
N ALA A 251 1.96 14.52 -35.57
CA ALA A 251 0.73 15.16 -36.02
C ALA A 251 0.97 16.10 -37.21
N LEU A 252 2.08 16.84 -37.18
CA LEU A 252 2.51 17.68 -38.30
C LEU A 252 2.83 16.87 -39.55
N ALA A 253 3.65 15.82 -39.42
CA ALA A 253 3.98 14.95 -40.55
C ALA A 253 2.74 14.27 -41.16
N ASP A 254 1.85 13.76 -40.31
CA ASP A 254 0.59 13.11 -40.73
C ASP A 254 -0.38 14.11 -41.40
N ALA A 255 -0.36 15.38 -40.98
CA ALA A 255 -1.16 16.43 -41.60
C ALA A 255 -0.68 16.74 -43.03
N MET A 256 0.65 16.72 -43.24
CA MET A 256 1.30 17.02 -44.52
C MET A 256 1.34 15.85 -45.50
N ALA A 257 0.88 14.66 -45.11
CA ALA A 257 0.81 13.51 -46.00
C ALA A 257 -0.13 13.78 -47.19
N GLU A 258 0.33 13.41 -48.40
CA GLU A 258 -0.42 13.66 -49.65
C GLU A 258 -1.62 12.71 -49.79
N VAL A 259 -2.82 13.27 -49.91
CA VAL A 259 -4.08 12.54 -49.99
C VAL A 259 -4.57 12.43 -51.45
N PRO A 260 -4.93 11.24 -51.95
CA PRO A 260 -5.49 11.08 -53.29
C PRO A 260 -6.93 11.60 -53.36
N LEU A 261 -7.21 12.39 -54.39
CA LEU A 261 -8.55 12.72 -54.83
C LEU A 261 -9.06 11.67 -55.81
N THR A 262 -10.37 11.45 -55.77
CA THR A 262 -11.04 10.60 -56.75
C THR A 262 -11.16 11.34 -58.08
N ASP A 263 -10.69 10.72 -59.16
CA ASP A 263 -10.93 11.20 -60.52
C ASP A 263 -12.41 11.06 -60.87
N ALA A 264 -13.03 12.18 -61.25
CA ALA A 264 -14.43 12.29 -61.62
C ALA A 264 -14.60 13.42 -62.64
N ALA A 265 -15.72 13.45 -63.37
CA ALA A 265 -15.99 14.53 -64.32
C ALA A 265 -15.87 15.92 -63.66
N THR A 266 -16.33 16.03 -62.41
CA THR A 266 -16.06 17.13 -61.50
C THR A 266 -15.38 16.58 -60.25
N ILE A 267 -14.10 16.90 -60.05
CA ILE A 267 -13.28 16.46 -58.93
C ILE A 267 -13.63 17.31 -57.72
N ALA A 268 -14.25 16.68 -56.72
CA ALA A 268 -14.50 17.30 -55.42
C ALA A 268 -13.24 17.22 -54.54
N TRP A 269 -13.01 18.25 -53.73
CA TRP A 269 -11.97 18.24 -52.72
C TRP A 269 -12.38 19.07 -51.51
N ASP A 270 -11.85 18.70 -50.36
CA ASP A 270 -12.21 19.24 -49.06
C ASP A 270 -10.93 19.71 -48.35
N MET A 271 -10.87 21.01 -48.04
CA MET A 271 -9.73 21.59 -47.35
C MET A 271 -9.59 21.12 -45.90
N ALA A 272 -10.58 20.46 -45.28
CA ALA A 272 -10.40 19.82 -43.97
C ALA A 272 -9.63 18.49 -44.05
N THR A 273 -9.55 17.86 -45.24
CA THR A 273 -9.04 16.49 -45.38
C THR A 273 -7.54 16.40 -45.60
N ALA A 274 -6.91 17.41 -46.21
CA ALA A 274 -5.48 17.42 -46.52
C ALA A 274 -4.90 18.84 -46.63
N PHE A 275 -3.58 18.97 -46.50
CA PHE A 275 -2.84 20.12 -47.02
C PHE A 275 -2.36 19.83 -48.46
N ASP A 276 -1.80 18.64 -48.67
CA ASP A 276 -1.27 18.20 -49.96
C ASP A 276 -2.18 17.14 -50.58
N LEU A 277 -2.50 17.30 -51.87
CA LEU A 277 -3.42 16.43 -52.58
C LEU A 277 -2.80 15.92 -53.88
N ARG A 278 -3.26 14.76 -54.37
CA ARG A 278 -2.92 14.27 -55.71
C ARG A 278 -4.14 13.82 -56.49
N VAL A 279 -4.12 13.99 -57.81
CA VAL A 279 -5.12 13.41 -58.71
C VAL A 279 -4.45 12.97 -60.01
N THR A 280 -4.82 11.79 -60.51
CA THR A 280 -4.46 11.34 -61.85
C THR A 280 -5.67 11.52 -62.76
N LEU A 281 -5.53 12.33 -63.80
CA LEU A 281 -6.63 12.62 -64.71
C LEU A 281 -6.80 11.48 -65.72
N ALA A 282 -7.97 10.85 -65.76
CA ALA A 282 -8.33 9.86 -66.78
C ALA A 282 -9.27 10.43 -67.87
N GLY A 283 -9.45 11.75 -67.88
CA GLY A 283 -10.43 12.48 -68.69
C GLY A 283 -10.16 13.98 -68.68
N ASN A 284 -10.89 14.73 -69.50
CA ASN A 284 -11.00 16.18 -69.30
C ASN A 284 -11.89 16.41 -68.08
N ARG A 285 -11.34 17.05 -67.04
CA ARG A 285 -12.01 17.19 -65.73
C ARG A 285 -12.23 18.66 -65.38
N THR A 286 -13.11 18.87 -64.40
CA THR A 286 -13.29 20.16 -63.71
C THR A 286 -12.87 19.98 -62.26
N LEU A 287 -12.00 20.85 -61.73
CA LEU A 287 -11.76 20.93 -60.29
C LEU A 287 -12.86 21.78 -59.65
N ALA A 288 -13.68 21.17 -58.80
CA ALA A 288 -14.77 21.86 -58.10
C ALA A 288 -14.24 22.91 -57.12
N ASN A 289 -15.08 23.90 -56.76
CA ASN A 289 -14.76 24.78 -55.64
C ASN A 289 -14.52 23.94 -54.37
N PRO A 290 -13.47 24.22 -53.58
CA PRO A 290 -13.21 23.49 -52.34
C PRO A 290 -14.36 23.63 -51.35
N THR A 291 -14.55 22.59 -50.54
CA THR A 291 -15.40 22.64 -49.34
C THR A 291 -14.55 22.88 -48.08
N ASN A 292 -15.20 23.33 -47.00
CA ASN A 292 -14.59 23.63 -45.69
C ASN A 292 -13.31 24.49 -45.81
N VAL A 293 -13.40 25.57 -46.59
CA VAL A 293 -12.27 26.46 -46.82
C VAL A 293 -11.78 27.06 -45.50
N VAL A 294 -10.53 26.80 -45.17
CA VAL A 294 -9.83 27.44 -44.05
C VAL A 294 -9.02 28.60 -44.61
N ILE A 295 -9.43 29.83 -44.30
CA ILE A 295 -8.74 31.04 -44.77
C ILE A 295 -7.30 31.03 -44.25
N GLY A 296 -6.34 31.31 -45.14
CA GLY A 296 -4.91 31.26 -44.87
C GLY A 296 -4.27 29.88 -45.10
N LYS A 297 -5.06 28.83 -45.38
CA LYS A 297 -4.54 27.50 -45.68
C LYS A 297 -3.80 27.48 -47.02
N LYS A 298 -2.62 26.85 -47.02
CA LYS A 298 -1.77 26.70 -48.20
C LYS A 298 -1.36 25.24 -48.37
N GLY A 299 -1.09 24.85 -49.60
CA GLY A 299 -0.61 23.52 -49.94
C GLY A 299 -0.44 23.36 -51.44
N ARG A 300 -0.45 22.11 -51.89
CA ARG A 300 -0.27 21.78 -53.31
C ARG A 300 -1.20 20.65 -53.75
N LEU A 301 -1.64 20.74 -55.00
CA LEU A 301 -2.32 19.70 -55.73
C LEU A 301 -1.40 19.18 -56.83
N ARG A 302 -0.97 17.93 -56.70
CA ARG A 302 -0.24 17.19 -57.74
C ARG A 302 -1.23 16.68 -58.78
N VAL A 303 -1.14 17.20 -59.99
CA VAL A 303 -1.96 16.76 -61.12
C VAL A 303 -1.10 15.89 -62.02
N ILE A 304 -1.55 14.66 -62.28
CA ILE A 304 -0.81 13.66 -63.05
C ILE A 304 -1.63 13.32 -64.30
N GLN A 305 -1.00 13.36 -65.47
CA GLN A 305 -1.59 12.80 -66.70
C GLN A 305 -1.60 11.28 -66.59
N ASP A 306 -2.65 10.64 -67.10
CA ASP A 306 -2.61 9.19 -67.29
C ASP A 306 -1.58 8.77 -68.36
N ALA A 307 -1.52 7.46 -68.61
CA ALA A 307 -0.60 6.88 -69.58
C ALA A 307 -0.90 7.28 -71.04
N THR A 308 -2.02 7.93 -71.32
CA THR A 308 -2.38 8.44 -72.66
C THR A 308 -1.99 9.91 -72.82
N GLY A 309 -2.21 10.73 -71.79
CA GLY A 309 -2.06 12.18 -71.87
C GLY A 309 -3.24 12.85 -72.60
N GLY A 310 -3.07 14.13 -72.94
CA GLY A 310 -4.09 14.93 -73.60
C GLY A 310 -5.23 15.40 -72.68
N ARG A 311 -5.06 15.29 -71.35
CA ARG A 311 -6.10 15.64 -70.38
C ARG A 311 -6.00 17.10 -69.98
N THR A 312 -7.15 17.75 -69.87
CA THR A 312 -7.28 19.13 -69.41
C THR A 312 -7.97 19.20 -68.05
N LEU A 313 -7.66 20.24 -67.28
CA LEU A 313 -8.32 20.57 -66.03
C LEU A 313 -8.88 21.98 -66.13
N SER A 314 -10.20 22.08 -66.06
CA SER A 314 -10.91 23.35 -65.87
C SER A 314 -11.17 23.58 -64.38
N PHE A 315 -11.56 24.79 -63.99
CA PHE A 315 -11.66 25.21 -62.59
C PHE A 315 -13.04 25.81 -62.31
N GLY A 316 -13.53 25.64 -61.09
CA GLY A 316 -14.73 26.32 -60.59
C GLY A 316 -14.56 27.84 -60.48
N SER A 317 -15.61 28.52 -60.02
CA SER A 317 -15.66 29.99 -59.95
C SER A 317 -14.81 30.60 -58.83
N ALA A 318 -14.41 29.82 -57.82
CA ALA A 318 -13.67 30.31 -56.66
C ALA A 318 -12.17 30.47 -56.91
N TYR A 319 -11.66 30.11 -58.09
CA TYR A 319 -10.23 30.12 -58.38
C TYR A 319 -9.80 31.43 -59.02
N SER A 320 -8.71 31.99 -58.50
CA SER A 320 -8.01 33.12 -59.11
C SER A 320 -6.62 32.69 -59.57
N PHE A 321 -6.13 33.33 -60.63
CA PHE A 321 -4.89 32.91 -61.28
C PHE A 321 -3.96 34.10 -61.48
N VAL A 322 -2.66 33.82 -61.38
CA VAL A 322 -1.62 34.77 -61.80
C VAL A 322 -1.85 35.13 -63.27
N GLY A 323 -1.80 36.42 -63.60
CA GLY A 323 -2.07 36.89 -64.97
C GLY A 323 -3.54 36.77 -65.41
N LYS A 324 -4.48 36.49 -64.50
CA LYS A 324 -5.93 36.35 -64.77
C LYS A 324 -6.30 35.25 -65.77
N ALA A 325 -5.42 34.26 -65.95
CA ALA A 325 -5.65 33.13 -66.85
C ALA A 325 -5.31 31.81 -66.16
N ALA A 326 -6.19 30.80 -66.30
CA ALA A 326 -5.95 29.47 -65.74
C ALA A 326 -4.68 28.84 -66.36
N PRO A 327 -3.86 28.14 -65.57
CA PRO A 327 -2.67 27.48 -66.09
C PRO A 327 -3.06 26.34 -67.04
N THR A 328 -2.49 26.32 -68.25
CA THR A 328 -2.62 25.16 -69.15
C THR A 328 -1.75 24.03 -68.62
N LEU A 329 -2.31 22.84 -68.40
CA LEU A 329 -1.55 21.67 -67.97
C LEU A 329 -0.62 21.14 -69.06
N THR A 330 0.41 20.40 -68.64
CA THR A 330 1.24 19.59 -69.53
C THR A 330 0.45 18.36 -69.95
N THR A 331 0.33 18.11 -71.25
CA THR A 331 -0.53 17.05 -71.80
C THR A 331 0.23 15.77 -72.19
N THR A 332 1.54 15.71 -71.97
CA THR A 332 2.32 14.50 -72.23
C THR A 332 1.88 13.38 -71.28
N ALA A 333 1.80 12.15 -71.78
CA ALA A 333 1.50 10.97 -70.95
C ALA A 333 2.41 10.91 -69.71
N ASN A 334 1.84 10.60 -68.55
CA ASN A 334 2.51 10.55 -67.24
C ASN A 334 3.15 11.86 -66.76
N ALA A 335 2.94 13.00 -67.45
CA ALA A 335 3.44 14.29 -66.98
C ALA A 335 2.83 14.66 -65.63
N VAL A 336 3.63 15.34 -64.81
CA VAL A 336 3.23 15.82 -63.49
C VAL A 336 3.30 17.33 -63.47
N ASP A 337 2.19 17.97 -63.10
CA ASP A 337 2.14 19.40 -62.79
C ASP A 337 1.81 19.58 -61.30
N TRP A 338 2.41 20.59 -60.67
CA TRP A 338 2.08 20.99 -59.29
C TRP A 338 1.32 22.31 -59.32
N LEU A 339 0.13 22.32 -58.75
CA LEU A 339 -0.67 23.52 -58.52
C LEU A 339 -0.54 23.91 -57.04
N PHE A 340 0.12 25.02 -56.76
CA PHE A 340 0.19 25.58 -55.41
C PHE A 340 -1.03 26.45 -55.17
N TYR A 341 -1.71 26.24 -54.03
CA TYR A 341 -2.90 27.01 -53.67
C TYR A 341 -2.68 27.85 -52.41
N ASP A 342 -3.37 28.98 -52.38
CA ASP A 342 -3.51 29.86 -51.22
C ASP A 342 -4.97 30.27 -51.06
N ALA A 343 -5.62 29.82 -49.99
CA ALA A 343 -7.01 30.15 -49.69
C ALA A 343 -7.10 31.53 -49.03
N ARG A 344 -7.39 32.57 -49.82
CA ARG A 344 -7.44 33.96 -49.33
C ARG A 344 -8.83 34.36 -48.83
N ALA A 345 -9.86 33.75 -49.40
CA ALA A 345 -11.25 33.82 -48.96
C ALA A 345 -11.98 32.50 -49.30
N SER A 346 -13.22 32.34 -48.86
CA SER A 346 -14.06 31.17 -49.21
C SER A 346 -14.31 31.02 -50.71
N ASP A 347 -14.23 32.13 -51.46
CA ASP A 347 -14.48 32.26 -52.89
C ASP A 347 -13.28 32.79 -53.67
N ASP A 348 -12.09 32.85 -53.06
CA ASP A 348 -10.85 33.29 -53.70
C ASP A 348 -9.67 32.39 -53.31
N ILE A 349 -9.40 31.42 -54.18
CA ILE A 349 -8.32 30.44 -54.09
C ILE A 349 -7.28 30.78 -55.16
N LEU A 350 -6.19 31.41 -54.75
CA LEU A 350 -5.11 31.76 -55.66
C LEU A 350 -4.33 30.50 -56.06
N ILE A 351 -4.19 30.28 -57.36
CA ILE A 351 -3.40 29.18 -57.94
C ILE A 351 -2.17 29.72 -58.67
N SER A 352 -1.04 29.08 -58.41
CA SER A 352 0.18 29.15 -59.25
C SER A 352 0.64 27.75 -59.62
N ALA A 353 1.31 27.59 -60.76
CA ALA A 353 1.63 26.27 -61.32
C ALA A 353 3.12 26.11 -61.63
N ALA A 354 3.69 24.96 -61.25
CA ALA A 354 4.95 24.46 -61.75
C ALA A 354 4.66 23.26 -62.67
N LYS A 355 5.04 23.39 -63.94
CA LYS A 355 4.64 22.44 -64.98
C LYS A 355 5.74 21.44 -65.33
N ASN A 356 5.34 20.27 -65.79
CA ASN A 356 6.20 19.21 -66.31
C ASN A 356 7.36 18.86 -65.36
N VAL A 357 7.04 18.65 -64.09
CA VAL A 357 8.02 18.39 -63.03
C VAL A 357 8.47 16.94 -63.08
N GLY A 358 9.74 16.74 -63.39
CA GLY A 358 10.39 15.43 -63.43
C GLY A 358 11.88 15.57 -63.15
N LYS A 359 12.55 14.44 -62.91
CA LYS A 359 14.02 14.42 -62.97
C LYS A 359 14.43 14.63 -64.43
N PRO A 360 15.53 15.38 -64.68
CA PRO A 360 16.05 15.56 -66.03
C PRO A 360 16.42 14.23 -66.69
#